data_AF-A0A9W7D6Z2-F1
#
_entry.id   AF-A0A9W7D6Z2-F1
#
_cell.length_a   1.000
_cell.length_b   1.000
_cell.length_c   1.000
_cell.angle_alpha   90.00
_cell.angle_beta   90.00
_cell.angle_gamma   90.00
#
_symmetry.space_group_name_H-M   'P 1'
#
loop_
_entity.id
_entity.type
_entity.pdbx_description
1 polymer ?
#
loop_
_entity_poly.entity_id
_entity_poly.type
_entity_poly.pdbx_seq_one_letter_code
_entity_poly.pdbx_strand_id
1 'polypeptide(L)'
;MALPLQYQIKISCSHETEPLGTAGPLALARELLDDGDPFFVFNSDVICEYRLQDFLDFHKAHGGEGTLMVTRVDEPSKYGVVISNADGQIQRFVEKPREYVGNKINAGIYIFNREVLDRIQLRPTSIEKEIFPQMAAEGNLYSMVLPGYWMDIGQPKDFLSGMCLHLDYLERSSSDSLSTGSKFIGNVMVDPTAVIGEGCLIGPNVVVGPGCVIEDGTLH
;
A
#
# COMPACT_ATOMS: atom_id res chain seq x y z
N MET A 1 -10.43 14.08 17.49
CA MET A 1 -9.35 13.77 18.44
C MET A 1 -8.04 14.01 17.69
N ALA A 2 -7.26 15.02 18.07
CA ALA A 2 -6.03 15.35 17.36
C ALA A 2 -4.96 14.30 17.71
N LEU A 3 -4.46 13.57 16.71
CA LEU A 3 -3.27 12.73 16.84
C LEU A 3 -2.04 13.63 17.06
N PRO A 4 -1.02 13.18 17.79
CA PRO A 4 0.11 14.02 18.19
C PRO A 4 0.87 14.63 17.01
N LEU A 5 1.30 15.89 17.20
CA LEU A 5 1.98 16.84 16.29
C LEU A 5 3.32 16.37 15.68
N GLN A 6 3.69 15.10 15.78
CA GLN A 6 5.05 14.62 15.51
C GLN A 6 5.50 14.76 14.04
N TYR A 7 4.55 14.80 13.10
CA TYR A 7 4.85 14.69 11.67
C TYR A 7 4.52 15.96 10.85
N GLN A 8 4.08 17.07 11.46
CA GLN A 8 3.67 18.31 10.76
C GLN A 8 2.67 18.09 9.60
N ILE A 9 1.90 17.01 9.63
CA ILE A 9 0.84 16.70 8.65
C ILE A 9 -0.53 17.00 9.25
N LYS A 10 -1.45 17.49 8.41
CA LYS A 10 -2.87 17.64 8.76
C LYS A 10 -3.55 16.29 8.56
N ILE A 11 -4.15 15.75 9.62
CA ILE A 11 -4.92 14.51 9.57
C ILE A 11 -6.41 14.86 9.69
N SER A 12 -7.19 14.46 8.70
CA SER A 12 -8.65 14.58 8.68
C SER A 12 -9.25 13.18 8.65
N CYS A 13 -10.25 12.92 9.49
CA CYS A 13 -10.95 11.64 9.49
C CYS A 13 -12.34 11.83 8.88
N SER A 14 -12.62 11.13 7.78
CA SER A 14 -13.98 10.98 7.26
C SER A 14 -14.62 9.73 7.87
N HIS A 15 -15.80 9.88 8.47
CA HIS A 15 -16.49 8.77 9.13
C HIS A 15 -17.61 8.25 8.24
N GLU A 16 -17.46 7.01 7.79
CA GLU A 16 -18.50 6.27 7.10
C GLU A 16 -19.50 5.69 8.11
N THR A 17 -20.75 6.15 8.08
CA THR A 17 -21.79 5.72 9.04
C THR A 17 -22.51 4.42 8.63
N GLU A 18 -22.42 4.05 7.36
CA GLU A 18 -23.00 2.84 6.79
C GLU A 18 -22.07 2.28 5.70
N PRO A 19 -21.99 0.96 5.46
CA PRO A 19 -21.03 0.43 4.49
C PRO A 19 -21.35 0.89 3.05
N LEU A 20 -20.55 1.81 2.50
CA LEU A 20 -20.70 2.33 1.13
C LEU A 20 -19.75 1.65 0.13
N GLY A 21 -19.08 0.57 0.52
CA GLY A 21 -18.14 -0.16 -0.34
C GLY A 21 -16.79 0.55 -0.47
N THR A 22 -15.96 0.11 -1.41
CA THR A 22 -14.57 0.61 -1.56
C THR A 22 -14.49 1.99 -2.20
N ALA A 23 -15.50 2.39 -2.98
CA ALA A 23 -15.54 3.72 -3.59
C ALA A 23 -16.19 4.79 -2.69
N GLY A 24 -17.11 4.38 -1.80
CA GLY A 24 -17.88 5.28 -0.95
C GLY A 24 -17.03 6.23 -0.08
N PRO A 25 -16.00 5.74 0.62
CA PRO A 25 -15.10 6.61 1.39
C PRO A 25 -14.43 7.71 0.56
N LEU A 26 -14.16 7.48 -0.73
CA LEU A 26 -13.61 8.49 -1.63
C LEU A 26 -14.64 9.59 -1.89
N ALA A 27 -15.90 9.22 -2.15
CA ALA A 27 -16.98 10.19 -2.34
C ALA A 27 -17.22 11.03 -1.08
N LEU A 28 -17.16 10.43 0.12
CA LEU A 28 -17.25 11.15 1.39
C LEU A 28 -16.08 12.11 1.63
N ALA A 29 -14.89 11.76 1.13
CA ALA A 29 -13.68 12.57 1.28
C ALA A 29 -13.61 13.76 0.29
N ARG A 30 -14.57 13.91 -0.63
CA ARG A 30 -14.58 14.96 -1.67
C ARG A 30 -14.33 16.37 -1.10
N GLU A 31 -15.03 16.73 -0.03
CA GLU A 31 -14.92 18.06 0.61
C GLU A 31 -13.63 18.24 1.42
N LEU A 32 -12.86 17.16 1.64
CA LEU A 32 -11.60 17.17 2.38
C LEU A 32 -10.38 17.33 1.47
N LEU A 33 -10.56 17.12 0.16
CA LEU A 33 -9.50 17.21 -0.83
C LEU A 33 -9.39 18.64 -1.35
N ASP A 34 -8.17 19.09 -1.62
CA ASP A 34 -7.91 20.39 -2.22
C ASP A 34 -8.25 20.37 -3.73
N ASP A 35 -8.54 21.53 -4.31
CA ASP A 35 -8.82 21.65 -5.74
C ASP A 35 -7.52 21.67 -6.56
N GLY A 36 -7.52 20.99 -7.72
CA GLY A 36 -6.52 21.20 -8.77
C GLY A 36 -5.32 20.24 -8.81
N ASP A 37 -5.08 19.45 -7.78
CA ASP A 37 -4.02 18.43 -7.77
C ASP A 37 -4.57 17.00 -7.74
N PRO A 38 -3.88 16.02 -8.34
CA PRO A 38 -4.21 14.61 -8.16
C PRO A 38 -3.95 14.18 -6.72
N PHE A 39 -4.68 13.17 -6.26
CA PHE A 39 -4.56 12.64 -4.90
C PHE A 39 -4.23 11.15 -4.91
N PHE A 40 -3.42 10.74 -3.92
CA PHE A 40 -3.10 9.33 -3.71
C PHE A 40 -4.16 8.65 -2.86
N VAL A 41 -4.40 7.39 -3.16
CA VAL A 41 -5.27 6.51 -2.38
C VAL A 41 -4.48 5.24 -2.07
N PHE A 42 -4.49 4.83 -0.81
CA PHE A 42 -3.80 3.66 -0.32
C PHE A 42 -4.77 2.79 0.45
N ASN A 43 -4.76 1.49 0.17
CA ASN A 43 -5.31 0.52 1.09
C ASN A 43 -4.42 0.49 2.35
N SER A 44 -5.03 0.40 3.53
CA SER A 44 -4.30 0.48 4.81
C SER A 44 -3.55 -0.80 5.20
N ASP A 45 -3.74 -1.87 4.44
CA ASP A 45 -3.22 -3.22 4.67
C ASP A 45 -2.18 -3.61 3.60
N VAL A 46 -1.46 -2.64 3.03
CA VAL A 46 -0.39 -2.88 2.07
C VAL A 46 0.96 -2.43 2.62
N ILE A 47 1.96 -3.29 2.47
CA ILE A 47 3.36 -2.93 2.71
C ILE A 47 4.17 -3.07 1.42
N CYS A 48 4.87 -2.01 1.03
CA CYS A 48 5.68 -1.97 -0.18
C CYS A 48 6.67 -0.79 -0.16
N GLU A 49 7.43 -0.65 -1.24
CA GLU A 49 8.25 0.53 -1.52
C GLU A 49 7.41 1.62 -2.20
N TYR A 50 7.11 2.70 -1.49
CA TYR A 50 6.29 3.81 -1.99
C TYR A 50 7.15 4.84 -2.76
N ARG A 51 7.41 4.59 -4.05
CA ARG A 51 8.08 5.57 -4.96
C ARG A 51 7.07 6.60 -5.48
N LEU A 52 6.58 7.45 -4.58
CA LEU A 52 5.46 8.38 -4.84
C LEU A 52 5.75 9.40 -5.95
N GLN A 53 6.98 9.91 -6.04
CA GLN A 53 7.35 10.88 -7.07
C GLN A 53 7.28 10.26 -8.48
N ASP A 54 7.86 9.07 -8.66
CA ASP A 54 7.80 8.36 -9.95
C ASP A 54 6.35 8.02 -10.34
N PHE A 55 5.51 7.71 -9.35
CA PHE A 55 4.09 7.44 -9.58
C PHE A 55 3.33 8.68 -10.04
N LEU A 56 3.61 9.84 -9.42
CA LEU A 56 3.06 11.13 -9.81
C LEU A 56 3.51 11.53 -11.22
N ASP A 57 4.79 11.38 -11.53
CA ASP A 57 5.37 11.74 -12.83
C ASP A 57 4.77 10.88 -13.94
N PHE A 58 4.64 9.57 -13.71
CA PHE A 58 3.97 8.66 -14.63
C PHE A 58 2.51 9.07 -14.85
N HIS A 59 1.77 9.35 -13.78
CA HIS A 59 0.37 9.76 -13.86
C HIS A 59 0.18 11.02 -14.71
N LYS A 60 0.97 12.06 -14.43
CA LYS A 60 0.94 13.33 -15.18
C LYS A 60 1.32 13.16 -16.65
N ALA A 61 2.18 12.20 -16.98
CA ALA A 61 2.68 12.01 -18.34
C ALA A 61 1.62 11.46 -19.31
N HIS A 62 0.68 10.62 -18.86
CA HIS A 62 -0.32 9.99 -19.73
C HIS A 62 -1.64 10.77 -19.83
N GLY A 63 -1.90 11.73 -18.93
CA GLY A 63 -3.07 12.62 -18.98
C GLY A 63 -4.44 11.95 -18.78
N GLY A 64 -4.45 10.72 -18.27
CA GLY A 64 -5.68 9.97 -17.94
C GLY A 64 -6.15 10.28 -16.52
N GLU A 65 -7.38 9.90 -16.20
CA GLU A 65 -8.00 10.22 -14.91
C GLU A 65 -7.44 9.43 -13.73
N GLY A 66 -6.85 8.26 -13.98
CA GLY A 66 -6.33 7.43 -12.89
C GLY A 66 -5.18 6.51 -13.29
N THR A 67 -4.33 6.21 -12.31
CA THR A 67 -3.31 5.18 -12.42
C THR A 67 -3.39 4.23 -11.24
N LEU A 68 -3.35 2.93 -11.53
CA LEU A 68 -3.23 1.86 -10.54
C LEU A 68 -1.78 1.39 -10.47
N MET A 69 -1.22 1.24 -9.28
CA MET A 69 -0.05 0.39 -9.15
C MET A 69 -0.45 -1.07 -9.29
N VAL A 70 0.38 -1.84 -10.00
CA VAL A 70 0.19 -3.28 -10.18
C VAL A 70 1.45 -4.04 -9.80
N THR A 71 1.27 -5.24 -9.27
CA THR A 71 2.37 -6.18 -9.00
C THR A 71 2.09 -7.53 -9.64
N ARG A 72 3.11 -8.39 -9.73
CA ARG A 72 2.96 -9.75 -10.24
C ARG A 72 2.89 -10.74 -9.09
N VAL A 73 1.90 -11.63 -9.13
CA VAL A 73 1.73 -12.71 -8.14
C VAL A 73 1.51 -14.05 -8.83
N ASP A 74 1.91 -15.14 -8.19
CA ASP A 74 1.68 -16.48 -8.76
C ASP A 74 0.20 -16.87 -8.72
N GLU A 75 -0.52 -16.49 -7.66
CA GLU A 75 -1.93 -16.83 -7.42
C GLU A 75 -2.84 -15.58 -7.45
N PRO A 76 -3.36 -15.17 -8.62
CA PRO A 76 -4.11 -13.93 -8.78
C PRO A 76 -5.60 -14.02 -8.40
N SER A 77 -6.12 -15.21 -8.09
CA SER A 77 -7.57 -15.47 -7.90
C SER A 77 -8.23 -14.65 -6.79
N LYS A 78 -7.44 -14.16 -5.83
CA LYS A 78 -7.90 -13.34 -4.70
C LYS A 78 -7.97 -11.84 -5.01
N TYR A 79 -7.42 -11.40 -6.14
CA TYR A 79 -7.19 -10.00 -6.44
C TYR A 79 -7.85 -9.58 -7.76
N GLY A 80 -7.91 -8.27 -8.00
CA GLY A 80 -8.29 -7.71 -9.30
C GLY A 80 -7.14 -7.83 -10.29
N VAL A 81 -7.36 -8.50 -11.43
CA VAL A 81 -6.34 -8.67 -12.48
C VAL A 81 -6.45 -7.55 -13.50
N VAL A 82 -5.28 -7.00 -13.86
CA VAL A 82 -5.13 -5.87 -14.77
C VAL A 82 -4.49 -6.34 -16.08
N ILE A 83 -5.19 -6.09 -17.18
CA ILE A 83 -4.69 -6.29 -18.54
C ILE A 83 -4.46 -4.92 -19.16
N SER A 84 -3.20 -4.63 -19.47
CA SER A 84 -2.76 -3.35 -20.01
C SER A 84 -1.85 -3.51 -21.22
N ASN A 85 -1.86 -2.51 -22.10
CA ASN A 85 -0.97 -2.45 -23.26
C ASN A 85 0.47 -2.05 -22.86
N ALA A 86 1.35 -1.85 -23.85
CA ALA A 86 2.77 -1.52 -23.61
C ALA A 86 2.96 -0.15 -22.93
N ASP A 87 2.07 0.81 -23.17
CA ASP A 87 2.09 2.16 -22.58
C ASP A 87 1.44 2.21 -21.19
N GLY A 88 0.97 1.06 -20.69
CA GLY A 88 0.33 0.93 -19.38
C GLY A 88 -1.16 1.22 -19.38
N GLN A 89 -1.77 1.66 -20.49
CA GLN A 89 -3.23 1.86 -20.57
C GLN A 89 -3.96 0.54 -20.30
N ILE A 90 -4.87 0.54 -19.34
CA ILE A 90 -5.64 -0.64 -18.94
C ILE A 90 -6.75 -0.87 -19.95
N GLN A 91 -6.67 -2.02 -20.64
CA GLN A 91 -7.69 -2.47 -21.58
C GLN A 91 -8.83 -3.19 -20.87
N ARG A 92 -8.53 -3.87 -19.76
CA ARG A 92 -9.52 -4.63 -18.99
C ARG A 92 -9.07 -4.78 -17.54
N PHE A 93 -10.03 -4.57 -16.63
CA PHE A 93 -9.92 -4.90 -15.21
C PHE A 93 -10.87 -6.06 -14.90
N VAL A 94 -10.40 -7.09 -14.21
CA VAL A 94 -11.21 -8.27 -13.85
C VAL A 94 -11.07 -8.56 -12.36
N GLU A 95 -12.11 -8.25 -11.58
CA GLU A 95 -12.13 -8.49 -10.14
C GLU A 95 -12.28 -9.99 -9.82
N LYS A 96 -11.32 -10.56 -9.07
CA LYS A 96 -11.34 -11.93 -8.53
C LYS A 96 -11.75 -12.98 -9.59
N PRO A 97 -10.96 -13.13 -10.66
CA PRO A 97 -11.33 -13.96 -11.79
C PRO A 97 -11.38 -15.44 -11.39
N ARG A 98 -12.36 -16.17 -11.95
CA ARG A 98 -12.50 -17.62 -11.75
C ARG A 98 -11.55 -18.44 -12.61
N GLU A 99 -11.10 -17.86 -13.72
CA GLU A 99 -10.16 -18.45 -14.67
C GLU A 99 -8.90 -17.59 -14.72
N TYR A 100 -7.77 -18.19 -15.10
CA TYR A 100 -6.53 -17.43 -15.23
C TYR A 100 -6.61 -16.46 -16.41
N VAL A 101 -6.54 -15.15 -16.12
CA VAL A 101 -6.54 -14.08 -17.13
C VAL A 101 -5.25 -13.27 -17.17
N GLY A 102 -4.34 -13.51 -16.22
CA GLY A 102 -3.06 -12.82 -16.09
C GLY A 102 -2.57 -12.82 -14.64
N ASN A 103 -1.30 -12.44 -14.44
CA ASN A 103 -0.68 -12.39 -13.12
C ASN A 103 -0.38 -10.97 -12.61
N LYS A 104 -0.69 -9.93 -13.39
CA LYS A 104 -0.61 -8.53 -12.95
C LYS A 104 -1.86 -8.19 -12.15
N ILE A 105 -1.72 -7.96 -10.86
CA ILE A 105 -2.83 -7.67 -9.93
C ILE A 105 -2.78 -6.25 -9.42
N ASN A 106 -3.95 -5.71 -9.08
CA ASN A 106 -4.12 -4.45 -8.38
C ASN A 106 -3.38 -4.47 -7.03
N ALA A 107 -2.41 -3.57 -6.84
CA ALA A 107 -1.60 -3.48 -5.64
C ALA A 107 -2.25 -2.67 -4.49
N GLY A 108 -3.46 -2.14 -4.68
CA GLY A 108 -4.15 -1.35 -3.64
C GLY A 108 -3.61 0.07 -3.46
N ILE A 109 -2.92 0.61 -4.47
CA ILE A 109 -2.31 1.93 -4.45
C ILE A 109 -2.68 2.64 -5.75
N TYR A 110 -3.26 3.82 -5.62
CA TYR A 110 -3.84 4.56 -6.73
C TYR A 110 -3.43 6.03 -6.68
N ILE A 111 -3.45 6.66 -7.84
CA ILE A 111 -3.46 8.12 -7.98
C ILE A 111 -4.59 8.49 -8.94
N PHE A 112 -5.40 9.46 -8.53
CA PHE A 112 -6.55 9.93 -9.31
C PHE A 112 -6.54 11.43 -9.44
N ASN A 113 -7.01 11.91 -10.58
CA ASN A 113 -7.51 13.28 -10.65
C ASN A 113 -8.85 13.37 -9.90
N ARG A 114 -9.18 14.57 -9.43
CA ARG A 114 -10.38 14.82 -8.60
C ARG A 114 -11.69 14.44 -9.30
N GLU A 115 -11.73 14.54 -10.63
CA GLU A 115 -12.89 14.24 -11.48
C GLU A 115 -13.37 12.79 -11.35
N VAL A 116 -12.50 11.87 -10.92
CA VAL A 116 -12.91 10.48 -10.61
C VAL A 116 -14.02 10.44 -9.57
N LEU A 117 -14.04 11.40 -8.64
CA LEU A 117 -15.08 11.47 -7.61
C LEU A 117 -16.47 11.72 -8.20
N ASP A 118 -16.60 12.34 -9.37
CA ASP A 118 -17.88 12.57 -10.05
C ASP A 118 -18.48 11.29 -10.65
N ARG A 119 -17.68 10.23 -10.76
CA ARG A 119 -18.13 8.89 -11.14
C ARG A 119 -18.76 8.13 -9.97
N ILE A 120 -18.52 8.59 -8.74
CA ILE A 120 -18.89 7.85 -7.53
C ILE A 120 -20.13 8.49 -6.91
N GLN A 121 -21.23 7.74 -6.94
CA GLN A 121 -22.46 8.12 -6.24
C GLN A 121 -22.33 7.78 -4.74
N LEU A 122 -22.93 8.60 -3.87
CA LEU A 122 -23.04 8.31 -2.43
C LEU A 122 -24.04 7.19 -2.15
N ARG A 123 -23.65 5.98 -2.53
CA ARG A 123 -24.33 4.71 -2.29
C ARG A 123 -23.29 3.60 -2.21
N PRO A 124 -23.65 2.40 -1.70
CA PRO A 124 -22.79 1.22 -1.80
C PRO A 124 -22.27 1.03 -3.23
N THR A 125 -20.95 1.15 -3.39
CA THR A 125 -20.25 1.14 -4.68
C THR A 125 -18.86 0.52 -4.51
N SER A 126 -18.53 -0.47 -5.35
CA SER A 126 -17.17 -1.03 -5.41
C SER A 126 -16.38 -0.36 -6.52
N ILE A 127 -15.22 0.19 -6.19
CA ILE A 127 -14.34 0.85 -7.18
C ILE A 127 -13.86 -0.18 -8.22
N GLU A 128 -13.58 -1.40 -7.79
CA GLU A 128 -13.06 -2.50 -8.61
C GLU A 128 -14.10 -3.06 -9.59
N LYS A 129 -15.38 -3.03 -9.20
CA LYS A 129 -16.48 -3.61 -10.00
C LYS A 129 -17.21 -2.60 -10.87
N GLU A 130 -17.29 -1.35 -10.43
CA GLU A 130 -18.11 -0.33 -11.10
C GLU A 130 -17.24 0.75 -11.76
N ILE A 131 -16.21 1.24 -11.08
CA ILE A 131 -15.46 2.43 -11.53
C ILE A 131 -14.29 2.05 -12.45
N PHE A 132 -13.41 1.13 -12.02
CA PHE A 132 -12.26 0.72 -12.84
C PHE A 132 -12.64 0.13 -14.20
N PRO A 133 -13.64 -0.77 -14.30
CA PRO A 133 -14.04 -1.29 -15.61
C PRO A 133 -14.55 -0.20 -16.55
N GLN A 134 -15.28 0.80 -16.02
CA GLN A 134 -15.75 1.94 -16.81
C GLN A 134 -14.57 2.82 -17.26
N MET A 135 -13.69 3.23 -16.35
CA MET A 135 -12.53 4.06 -16.70
C MET A 135 -11.60 3.37 -17.71
N ALA A 136 -11.42 2.04 -17.58
CA ALA A 136 -10.67 1.24 -18.54
C ALA A 136 -11.34 1.23 -19.93
N ALA A 137 -12.66 1.03 -19.98
CA ALA A 137 -13.42 1.06 -21.24
C ALA A 137 -13.36 2.42 -21.96
N GLU A 138 -13.25 3.50 -21.19
CA GLU A 138 -13.12 4.87 -21.69
C GLU A 138 -11.65 5.26 -22.02
N GLY A 139 -10.67 4.39 -21.72
CA GLY A 139 -9.26 4.65 -21.97
C GLY A 139 -8.59 5.61 -20.97
N ASN A 140 -9.24 5.88 -19.83
CA ASN A 140 -8.82 6.85 -18.82
C ASN A 140 -8.07 6.23 -17.63
N LEU A 141 -7.85 4.92 -17.63
CA LEU A 141 -7.18 4.20 -16.56
C LEU A 141 -5.87 3.56 -17.02
N TYR A 142 -4.80 3.78 -16.26
CA TYR A 142 -3.46 3.31 -16.57
C TYR A 142 -2.91 2.46 -15.42
N SER A 143 -1.88 1.68 -15.72
CA SER A 143 -1.19 0.83 -14.76
C SER A 143 0.30 1.10 -14.78
N MET A 144 0.89 1.25 -13.60
CA MET A 144 2.34 1.32 -13.40
C MET A 144 2.77 0.11 -12.58
N VAL A 145 3.84 -0.57 -13.01
CA VAL A 145 4.37 -1.69 -12.22
C VAL A 145 5.04 -1.15 -10.97
N LEU A 146 4.59 -1.60 -9.81
CA LEU A 146 5.19 -1.29 -8.52
C LEU A 146 6.62 -1.88 -8.49
N PRO A 147 7.65 -1.04 -8.28
CA PRO A 147 9.00 -1.53 -8.07
C PRO A 147 9.15 -2.09 -6.66
N GLY A 148 10.08 -3.03 -6.49
CA GLY A 148 10.42 -3.59 -5.18
C GLY A 148 9.44 -4.66 -4.71
N TYR A 149 9.27 -4.75 -3.40
CA TYR A 149 8.44 -5.76 -2.75
C TYR A 149 7.01 -5.24 -2.54
N TRP A 150 6.08 -6.17 -2.38
CA TRP A 150 4.68 -5.91 -2.07
C TRP A 150 4.11 -7.06 -1.25
N MET A 151 3.29 -6.74 -0.26
CA MET A 151 2.48 -7.72 0.45
C MET A 151 1.18 -7.08 0.93
N ASP A 152 0.08 -7.81 0.73
CA ASP A 152 -1.18 -7.61 1.42
C ASP A 152 -1.05 -8.22 2.83
N ILE A 153 -1.06 -7.37 3.85
CA ILE A 153 -0.84 -7.73 5.26
C ILE A 153 -2.14 -7.84 6.05
N GLY A 154 -3.28 -8.01 5.37
CA GLY A 154 -4.60 -8.16 6.01
C GLY A 154 -4.77 -9.43 6.85
N GLN A 155 -3.86 -10.40 6.74
CA GLN A 155 -3.86 -11.64 7.53
C GLN A 155 -2.61 -11.75 8.43
N PRO A 156 -2.71 -12.33 9.64
CA PRO A 156 -1.58 -12.43 10.56
C PRO A 156 -0.32 -13.11 9.97
N LYS A 157 -0.50 -14.15 9.15
CA LYS A 157 0.61 -14.83 8.49
C LYS A 157 1.29 -13.94 7.44
N ASP A 158 0.49 -13.20 6.68
CA ASP A 158 0.97 -12.35 5.59
C ASP A 158 1.61 -11.09 6.16
N PHE A 159 1.14 -10.58 7.30
CA PHE A 159 1.82 -9.56 8.10
C PHE A 159 3.26 -9.95 8.44
N LEU A 160 3.48 -11.13 9.04
CA LEU A 160 4.84 -11.60 9.37
C LEU A 160 5.72 -11.71 8.12
N SER A 161 5.15 -12.21 7.02
CA SER A 161 5.87 -12.33 5.75
C SER A 161 6.22 -10.96 5.17
N GLY A 162 5.30 -10.00 5.24
CA GLY A 162 5.52 -8.61 4.84
C GLY A 162 6.59 -7.91 5.68
N MET A 163 6.63 -8.17 6.99
CA MET A 163 7.70 -7.66 7.85
C MET A 163 9.08 -8.19 7.45
N CYS A 164 9.20 -9.48 7.14
CA CYS A 164 10.46 -10.03 6.62
C CYS A 164 10.87 -9.35 5.31
N LEU A 165 9.95 -9.16 4.36
CA LEU A 165 10.23 -8.47 3.10
C LEU A 165 10.70 -7.02 3.32
N HIS A 166 10.10 -6.32 4.28
CA HIS A 166 10.50 -4.97 4.65
C HIS A 166 11.92 -4.94 5.22
N LEU A 167 12.23 -5.84 6.14
CA LEU A 167 13.57 -5.95 6.75
C LEU A 167 14.65 -6.30 5.71
N ASP A 168 14.36 -7.23 4.80
CA ASP A 168 15.26 -7.56 3.67
C ASP A 168 15.47 -6.36 2.74
N TYR A 169 14.43 -5.54 2.52
CA TYR A 169 14.56 -4.30 1.76
C TYR A 169 15.47 -3.28 2.47
N LEU A 170 15.34 -3.13 3.79
CA LEU A 170 16.20 -2.24 4.57
C LEU A 170 17.67 -2.68 4.52
N GLU A 171 17.93 -3.98 4.53
CA GLU A 171 19.28 -4.53 4.39
C GLU A 171 19.89 -4.18 3.02
N ARG A 172 19.14 -4.43 1.94
CA ARG A 172 19.59 -4.15 0.56
C ARG A 172 19.78 -2.67 0.28
N SER A 173 19.00 -1.81 0.94
CA SER A 173 19.14 -0.35 0.85
C SER A 173 20.21 0.21 1.79
N SER A 174 20.90 -0.64 2.57
CA SER A 174 21.89 -0.23 3.57
C SER A 174 21.36 0.83 4.53
N SER A 175 20.12 0.64 4.98
CA SER A 175 19.45 1.57 5.89
C SER A 175 20.07 1.53 7.29
N ASP A 176 20.30 2.71 7.87
CA ASP A 176 20.76 2.87 9.25
C ASP A 176 19.70 2.46 10.31
N SER A 177 18.49 2.13 9.88
CA SER A 177 17.42 1.64 10.76
C SER A 177 17.67 0.22 11.30
N LEU A 178 18.52 -0.57 10.62
CA LEU A 178 18.86 -1.91 11.09
C LEU A 178 19.86 -1.85 12.25
N SER A 179 19.58 -2.62 13.29
CA SER A 179 20.41 -2.70 14.48
C SER A 179 21.66 -3.55 14.20
N THR A 180 22.82 -3.05 14.63
CA THR A 180 24.12 -3.70 14.44
C THR A 180 24.78 -4.00 15.78
N GLY A 181 25.67 -5.00 15.79
CA GLY A 181 26.42 -5.41 16.99
C GLY A 181 26.24 -6.88 17.34
N SER A 182 26.98 -7.35 18.34
CA SER A 182 27.05 -8.78 18.69
C SER A 182 25.77 -9.37 19.27
N LYS A 183 24.78 -8.53 19.63
CA LYS A 183 23.48 -8.96 20.15
C LYS A 183 22.45 -9.26 19.04
N PHE A 184 22.72 -8.88 17.80
CA PHE A 184 21.76 -8.95 16.70
C PHE A 184 22.23 -9.93 15.61
N ILE A 185 21.31 -10.76 15.14
CA ILE A 185 21.55 -11.79 14.13
C ILE A 185 20.67 -11.49 12.92
N GLY A 186 21.27 -11.19 11.77
CA GLY A 186 20.54 -10.86 10.54
C GLY A 186 19.76 -9.54 10.65
N ASN A 187 18.61 -9.47 9.99
CA ASN A 187 17.84 -8.23 9.88
C ASN A 187 17.00 -8.00 11.13
N VAL A 188 17.42 -7.07 11.97
CA VAL A 188 16.74 -6.72 13.22
C VAL A 188 16.55 -5.22 13.30
N MET A 189 15.36 -4.78 13.70
CA MET A 189 15.06 -3.38 13.97
C MET A 189 14.62 -3.22 15.41
N VAL A 190 15.28 -2.34 16.16
CA VAL A 190 14.96 -2.04 17.56
C VAL A 190 14.67 -0.56 17.68
N ASP A 191 13.49 -0.23 18.18
CA ASP A 191 13.15 1.16 18.49
C ASP A 191 14.12 1.73 19.55
N PRO A 192 14.60 2.98 19.42
CA PRO A 192 15.54 3.56 20.38
C PRO A 192 15.06 3.61 21.84
N THR A 193 13.75 3.52 22.08
CA THR A 193 13.15 3.50 23.42
C THR A 193 13.03 2.10 24.01
N ALA A 194 13.32 1.05 23.24
CA ALA A 194 13.33 -0.32 23.73
C ALA A 194 14.59 -0.63 24.55
N VAL A 195 14.47 -1.56 25.48
CA VAL A 195 15.56 -2.01 26.35
C VAL A 195 15.84 -3.48 26.07
N ILE A 196 17.09 -3.79 25.72
CA ILE A 196 17.57 -5.16 25.47
C ILE A 196 18.52 -5.57 26.60
N GLY A 197 18.09 -6.57 27.38
CA GLY A 197 18.84 -7.13 28.49
C GLY A 197 20.23 -7.68 28.12
N GLU A 198 20.98 -8.04 29.15
CA GLU A 198 22.27 -8.72 29.00
C GLU A 198 22.08 -10.17 28.52
N GLY A 199 23.06 -10.68 27.76
CA GLY A 199 23.03 -12.04 27.23
C GLY A 199 21.95 -12.33 26.18
N CYS A 200 21.19 -11.33 25.72
CA CYS A 200 20.20 -11.53 24.67
C CYS A 200 20.85 -11.69 23.29
N LEU A 201 20.28 -12.59 22.48
CA LEU A 201 20.51 -12.66 21.04
C LEU A 201 19.16 -12.54 20.35
N ILE A 202 19.04 -11.54 19.48
CA ILE A 202 17.81 -11.18 18.79
C ILE A 202 18.01 -11.38 17.29
N GLY A 203 17.11 -12.09 16.64
CA GLY A 203 17.04 -12.30 15.20
C GLY A 203 17.06 -13.78 14.78
N PRO A 204 16.89 -14.05 13.47
CA PRO A 204 16.71 -13.07 12.40
C PRO A 204 15.25 -12.61 12.21
N ASN A 205 15.08 -11.47 11.54
CA ASN A 205 13.80 -10.89 11.13
C ASN A 205 12.88 -10.47 12.29
N VAL A 206 13.47 -9.81 13.28
CA VAL A 206 12.77 -9.36 14.49
C VAL A 206 12.63 -7.84 14.49
N VAL A 207 11.44 -7.36 14.87
CA VAL A 207 11.19 -5.96 15.18
C VAL A 207 10.80 -5.81 16.64
N VAL A 208 11.55 -4.99 17.37
CA VAL A 208 11.27 -4.63 18.76
C VAL A 208 10.71 -3.22 18.79
N GLY A 209 9.44 -3.10 19.19
CA GLY A 209 8.71 -1.84 19.16
C GLY A 209 9.05 -0.88 20.32
N PRO A 210 8.48 0.34 20.29
CA PRO A 210 8.72 1.35 21.31
C PRO A 210 8.34 0.88 22.71
N GLY A 211 9.21 1.17 23.69
CA GLY A 211 9.00 0.84 25.10
C GLY A 211 9.01 -0.65 25.45
N CYS A 212 9.33 -1.54 24.50
CA CYS A 212 9.52 -2.97 24.79
C CYS A 212 10.73 -3.18 25.69
N VAL A 213 10.61 -4.12 26.64
CA VAL A 213 11.71 -4.57 27.49
C VAL A 213 11.90 -6.07 27.25
N ILE A 214 13.09 -6.45 26.80
CA ILE A 214 13.50 -7.84 26.67
C ILE A 214 14.42 -8.16 27.85
N GLU A 215 13.97 -9.06 28.72
CA GLU A 215 14.71 -9.44 29.92
C GLU A 215 15.94 -10.30 29.60
N ASP A 216 16.88 -10.35 30.54
CA ASP A 216 18.19 -11.00 30.37
C ASP A 216 18.09 -12.47 29.95
N GLY A 217 19.04 -12.90 29.12
CA GLY A 217 19.17 -14.29 28.67
C GLY A 217 18.10 -14.76 27.67
N THR A 218 17.31 -13.83 27.13
CA THR A 218 16.29 -14.15 26.13
C THR A 218 16.88 -14.41 24.75
N LEU A 219 16.43 -15.47 24.08
CA LEU A 219 16.75 -15.80 22.70
C LEU A 219 15.47 -15.66 21.85
N HIS A 220 15.46 -14.74 20.90
CA HIS A 220 14.31 -14.46 20.03
C HIS A 220 14.71 -14.34 18.57
#